data_AF-A0A2E7SJ55-F1
#
_entry.id   AF-A0A2E7SJ55-F1
#
_cell.length_a   1.000
_cell.length_b   1.000
_cell.length_c   1.000
_cell.angle_alpha   90.00
_cell.angle_beta   90.00
_cell.angle_gamma   90.00
#
_symmetry.space_group_name_H-M   'P 1'
#
loop_
_entity.id
_entity.type
_entity.pdbx_description
1 polymer ?
#
loop_
_entity_poly.entity_id
_entity_poly.type
_entity_poly.pdbx_seq_one_letter_code
_entity_poly.pdbx_strand_id
1 'polypeptide(L)'
;MFNFSKKNKKGLALYPTALQRAALLQKASSGDPVVMLNLLRFKNKEAYGEYADKVSGVSSGFGIEFLFFGEVVTTVIGDTVSYHAVALVKYPSIKAFIKFASSGEMKSFKEKREKGLEGQYLVAIKEVEL
;
A
#
# COMPACT_ATOMS: atom_id res chain seq x y z
N MET A 1 32.55 -6.47 0.54
CA MET A 1 31.91 -7.45 1.44
C MET A 1 30.40 -7.36 1.25
N PHE A 2 29.79 -8.36 0.64
CA PHE A 2 28.34 -8.44 0.47
C PHE A 2 27.72 -8.93 1.78
N ASN A 3 26.93 -8.07 2.41
CA ASN A 3 26.24 -8.40 3.66
C ASN A 3 24.98 -9.22 3.33
N PHE A 4 25.08 -10.54 3.47
CA PHE A 4 23.95 -11.44 3.29
C PHE A 4 23.00 -11.33 4.49
N SER A 5 21.76 -10.93 4.20
CA SER A 5 20.56 -11.20 4.98
C SER A 5 20.52 -10.68 6.43
N LYS A 6 20.14 -9.41 6.59
CA LYS A 6 19.27 -9.07 7.73
C LYS A 6 17.99 -9.90 7.54
N LYS A 7 17.68 -10.78 8.49
CA LYS A 7 16.40 -11.52 8.53
C LYS A 7 15.26 -10.49 8.44
N ASN A 8 14.72 -10.27 7.25
CA ASN A 8 13.52 -9.46 7.08
C ASN A 8 12.41 -10.19 7.86
N LYS A 9 11.82 -9.50 8.84
CA LYS A 9 10.62 -9.97 9.54
C LYS A 9 9.64 -10.47 8.48
N LYS A 10 9.33 -11.78 8.49
CA LYS A 10 8.73 -12.51 7.36
C LYS A 10 7.58 -11.72 6.72
N GLY A 11 7.71 -11.41 5.43
CA GLY A 11 6.64 -10.88 4.57
C GLY A 11 6.49 -9.36 4.49
N LEU A 12 7.14 -8.55 5.35
CA LEU A 12 7.09 -7.08 5.23
C LEU A 12 7.92 -6.61 4.02
N ALA A 13 7.29 -5.83 3.14
CA ALA A 13 7.95 -5.26 1.98
C ALA A 13 7.48 -3.83 1.69
N LEU A 14 8.37 -3.01 1.13
CA LEU A 14 8.01 -1.71 0.60
C LEU A 14 7.52 -1.78 -0.84
N TYR A 15 7.94 -2.78 -1.61
CA TYR A 15 7.65 -2.90 -3.03
C TYR A 15 7.24 -4.33 -3.40
N PRO A 16 6.36 -4.51 -4.38
CA PRO A 16 5.99 -5.83 -4.86
C PRO A 16 7.15 -6.48 -5.62
N THR A 17 7.26 -7.80 -5.52
CA THR A 17 8.16 -8.62 -6.34
C THR A 17 7.73 -8.64 -7.81
N ALA A 18 8.60 -9.10 -8.71
CA ALA A 18 8.26 -9.24 -10.13
C ALA A 18 7.05 -10.17 -10.34
N LEU A 19 6.97 -11.28 -9.61
CA LEU A 19 5.84 -12.21 -9.68
C LEU A 19 4.53 -11.57 -9.21
N GLN A 20 4.56 -10.81 -8.11
CA GLN A 20 3.37 -10.09 -7.63
C GLN A 20 2.90 -9.03 -8.64
N ARG A 21 3.83 -8.30 -9.28
CA ARG A 21 3.48 -7.34 -10.34
C ARG A 21 2.86 -8.03 -11.54
N ALA A 22 3.42 -9.16 -11.99
CA ALA A 22 2.87 -9.94 -13.10
C ALA A 22 1.46 -10.47 -12.77
N ALA A 23 1.25 -10.98 -11.56
CA ALA A 23 -0.06 -11.46 -11.11
C ALA A 23 -1.11 -10.33 -11.06
N LEU A 24 -0.73 -9.13 -10.61
CA LEU A 24 -1.61 -7.96 -10.62
C LEU A 24 -1.95 -7.52 -12.05
N LEU A 25 -0.96 -7.49 -12.95
CA LEU A 25 -1.15 -7.13 -14.36
C LEU A 25 -2.11 -8.08 -15.08
N GLN A 26 -2.04 -9.39 -14.80
CA GLN A 26 -2.99 -10.37 -15.37
C GLN A 26 -4.44 -10.09 -14.96
N LYS A 27 -4.65 -9.48 -13.78
CA LYS A 27 -5.99 -9.08 -13.29
C LYS A 27 -6.43 -7.71 -13.80
N ALA A 28 -5.56 -6.95 -14.46
CA ALA A 28 -5.85 -5.59 -14.92
C ALA A 28 -6.76 -5.52 -16.16
N SER A 29 -7.21 -6.66 -16.69
CA SER A 29 -8.17 -6.72 -17.79
C SER A 29 -9.57 -6.26 -17.38
N SER A 30 -9.97 -6.42 -16.12
CA SER A 30 -11.25 -5.90 -15.62
C SER A 30 -11.18 -4.38 -15.46
N GLY A 31 -12.20 -3.68 -15.96
CA GLY A 31 -12.40 -2.24 -15.73
C GLY A 31 -12.96 -1.90 -14.35
N ASP A 32 -13.26 -2.92 -13.53
CA ASP A 32 -13.93 -2.75 -12.25
C ASP A 32 -13.06 -2.01 -11.22
N PRO A 33 -13.69 -1.27 -10.30
CA PRO A 33 -13.03 -0.72 -9.13
C PRO A 33 -12.30 -1.79 -8.31
N VAL A 34 -11.21 -1.38 -7.67
CA VAL A 34 -10.41 -2.22 -6.77
C VAL A 34 -10.09 -1.43 -5.51
N VAL A 35 -10.20 -2.09 -4.36
CA VAL A 35 -9.79 -1.52 -3.08
C VAL A 35 -8.45 -2.14 -2.69
N MET A 36 -7.50 -1.27 -2.34
CA MET A 36 -6.20 -1.65 -1.82
C MET A 36 -6.23 -1.60 -0.30
N LEU A 37 -6.27 -2.78 0.32
CA LEU A 37 -6.14 -2.95 1.76
C LEU A 37 -4.66 -2.90 2.12
N ASN A 38 -4.29 -1.88 2.88
CA ASN A 38 -2.94 -1.66 3.38
C ASN A 38 -2.89 -2.03 4.86
N LEU A 39 -2.01 -2.96 5.23
CA LEU A 39 -1.60 -3.17 6.62
C LEU A 39 -0.21 -2.57 6.79
N LEU A 40 -0.11 -1.49 7.56
CA LEU A 40 1.05 -0.59 7.55
C LEU A 40 1.89 -0.79 8.81
N ARG A 41 3.20 -0.90 8.63
CA ARG A 41 4.16 -0.85 9.72
C ARG A 41 5.09 0.35 9.53
N PHE A 42 5.00 1.30 10.45
CA PHE A 42 5.79 2.53 10.41
C PHE A 42 7.19 2.35 10.98
N LYS A 43 8.16 2.95 10.32
CA LYS A 43 9.49 3.26 10.87
C LYS A 43 9.50 4.64 11.53
N ASN A 44 8.80 5.60 10.94
CA ASN A 44 8.63 6.97 11.41
C ASN A 44 7.23 7.45 10.99
N LYS A 45 6.36 7.75 11.96
CA LYS A 45 4.94 8.04 11.69
C LYS A 45 4.77 9.40 11.03
N GLU A 46 5.61 10.37 11.39
CA GLU A 46 5.56 11.75 10.90
C GLU A 46 5.94 11.81 9.41
N ALA A 47 7.02 11.16 9.02
CA ALA A 47 7.45 11.06 7.62
C ALA A 47 6.44 10.29 6.76
N TYR A 48 5.73 9.32 7.34
CA TYR A 48 4.61 8.66 6.67
C TYR A 48 3.40 9.59 6.53
N GLY A 49 3.08 10.40 7.55
CA GLY A 49 2.04 11.42 7.48
C GLY A 49 2.28 12.40 6.33
N GLU A 50 3.49 12.94 6.23
CA GLU A 50 3.86 13.80 5.10
C GLU A 50 3.73 13.12 3.73
N TYR A 51 4.04 11.81 3.66
CA TYR A 51 3.81 11.02 2.45
C TYR A 51 2.32 10.89 2.13
N ALA A 52 1.50 10.56 3.13
CA ALA A 52 0.06 10.40 2.98
C ALA A 52 -0.61 11.72 2.54
N ASP A 53 -0.22 12.85 3.12
CA ASP A 53 -0.73 14.18 2.76
C ASP A 53 -0.46 14.52 1.29
N LYS A 54 0.77 14.24 0.82
CA LYS A 54 1.14 14.45 -0.59
C LYS A 54 0.36 13.55 -1.55
N VAL A 55 0.15 12.28 -1.18
CA VAL A 55 -0.69 11.37 -1.97
C VAL A 55 -2.13 11.88 -2.01
N SER A 56 -2.67 12.30 -0.87
CA SER A 56 -4.02 12.87 -0.78
C SER A 56 -4.19 14.08 -1.71
N GLY A 57 -3.23 15.00 -1.71
CA GLY A 57 -3.26 16.20 -2.55
C GLY A 57 -3.31 15.95 -4.06
N VAL A 58 -2.86 14.78 -4.55
CA VAL A 58 -2.92 14.42 -5.99
C VAL A 58 -4.01 13.40 -6.31
N SER A 59 -4.70 12.85 -5.30
CA SER A 59 -5.55 11.66 -5.44
C SER A 59 -6.73 11.85 -6.39
N SER A 60 -7.38 13.02 -6.35
CA SER A 60 -8.52 13.34 -7.22
C SER A 60 -8.17 13.26 -8.71
N GLY A 61 -6.94 13.64 -9.10
CA GLY A 61 -6.48 13.57 -10.50
C GLY A 61 -6.33 12.14 -11.04
N PHE A 62 -6.30 11.14 -10.15
CA PHE A 62 -6.21 9.73 -10.48
C PHE A 62 -7.50 8.95 -10.16
N GLY A 63 -8.56 9.64 -9.69
CA GLY A 63 -9.81 9.02 -9.23
C GLY A 63 -9.63 8.16 -7.96
N ILE A 64 -8.64 8.47 -7.14
CA ILE A 64 -8.33 7.73 -5.91
C ILE A 64 -9.22 8.24 -4.79
N GLU A 65 -9.81 7.31 -4.04
CA GLU A 65 -10.68 7.60 -2.90
C GLU A 65 -10.15 6.90 -1.64
N PHE A 66 -10.03 7.63 -0.54
CA PHE A 66 -9.66 7.08 0.76
C PHE A 66 -10.92 6.69 1.52
N LEU A 67 -11.15 5.38 1.66
CA LEU A 67 -12.36 4.86 2.32
C LEU A 67 -12.20 4.77 3.83
N PHE A 68 -10.98 4.47 4.31
CA PHE A 68 -10.72 4.25 5.73
C PHE A 68 -9.25 4.45 6.06
N PHE A 69 -8.99 4.98 7.24
CA PHE A 69 -7.70 4.93 7.92
C PHE A 69 -7.92 4.75 9.42
N GLY A 70 -7.23 3.80 10.04
CA GLY A 70 -7.37 3.54 11.46
C GLY A 70 -6.15 2.88 12.07
N GLU A 71 -5.96 3.07 13.37
CA GLU A 71 -4.89 2.42 14.13
C GLU A 71 -5.27 1.00 14.53
N VAL A 72 -4.31 0.09 14.46
CA VAL A 72 -4.50 -1.28 14.95
C VAL A 72 -4.46 -1.26 16.47
N VAL A 73 -5.58 -1.61 17.11
CA VAL A 73 -5.69 -1.67 18.58
C VAL A 73 -5.13 -2.99 19.11
N THR A 74 -5.63 -4.13 18.62
CA THR A 74 -5.17 -5.47 19.01
C THR A 74 -5.61 -6.53 18.00
N THR A 75 -5.06 -7.74 18.11
CA THR A 75 -5.56 -8.92 17.40
C THR A 75 -6.58 -9.65 18.27
N VAL A 76 -7.81 -9.83 17.77
CA VAL A 76 -8.88 -10.52 18.52
C VAL A 76 -8.89 -12.03 18.23
N ILE A 77 -8.59 -12.45 17.00
CA ILE A 77 -8.56 -13.86 16.56
C ILE A 77 -7.35 -14.08 15.65
N GLY A 78 -6.63 -15.19 15.83
CA GLY A 78 -5.46 -15.58 15.04
C GLY A 78 -4.14 -15.12 15.66
N ASP A 79 -3.06 -15.20 14.87
CA ASP A 79 -1.73 -14.77 15.30
C ASP A 79 -1.64 -13.25 15.43
N THR A 80 -0.95 -12.77 16.48
CA THR A 80 -0.74 -11.34 16.72
C THR A 80 -0.11 -10.66 15.51
N VAL A 81 -0.81 -9.69 14.94
CA VAL A 81 -0.27 -8.85 13.87
C VAL A 81 0.60 -7.73 14.43
N SER A 82 1.60 -7.33 13.65
CA SER A 82 2.60 -6.32 14.06
C SER A 82 2.49 -5.00 13.29
N TYR A 83 1.30 -4.72 12.76
CA TYR A 83 1.00 -3.48 12.02
C TYR A 83 0.54 -2.39 12.98
N HIS A 84 0.82 -1.15 12.64
CA HIS A 84 0.40 0.02 13.42
C HIS A 84 -0.93 0.61 12.90
N ALA A 85 -1.23 0.47 11.61
CA ALA A 85 -2.42 1.04 11.00
C ALA A 85 -2.95 0.22 9.83
N VAL A 86 -4.23 0.46 9.49
CA VAL A 86 -4.92 -0.05 8.31
C VAL A 86 -5.38 1.12 7.45
N ALA A 87 -5.23 1.01 6.13
CA ALA A 87 -5.82 1.95 5.18
C ALA A 87 -6.55 1.23 4.05
N LEU A 88 -7.72 1.71 3.66
CA LEU A 88 -8.47 1.25 2.49
C LEU A 88 -8.48 2.37 1.45
N VAL A 89 -7.87 2.10 0.30
CA VAL A 89 -7.75 3.07 -0.80
C VAL A 89 -8.38 2.48 -2.06
N LYS A 90 -9.44 3.11 -2.55
CA LYS A 90 -10.16 2.69 -3.75
C LYS A 90 -9.57 3.35 -4.98
N TYR A 91 -9.39 2.54 -6.03
CA TYR A 91 -8.98 2.97 -7.35
C TYR A 91 -10.09 2.63 -8.35
N PRO A 92 -10.27 3.43 -9.42
CA PRO A 92 -11.27 3.14 -10.45
C PRO A 92 -11.01 1.81 -11.18
N SER A 93 -9.74 1.39 -11.24
CA SER A 93 -9.32 0.08 -11.75
C SER A 93 -7.88 -0.23 -11.35
N ILE A 94 -7.45 -1.49 -11.57
CA ILE A 94 -6.04 -1.87 -11.43
C ILE A 94 -5.14 -1.06 -12.39
N LYS A 95 -5.63 -0.71 -13.59
CA LYS A 95 -4.89 0.16 -14.52
C LYS A 95 -4.66 1.54 -13.93
N ALA A 96 -5.67 2.12 -13.27
CA ALA A 96 -5.54 3.41 -12.59
C ALA A 96 -4.51 3.34 -11.43
N PHE A 97 -4.53 2.25 -10.64
CA PHE A 97 -3.51 2.00 -9.63
C PHE A 97 -2.10 1.94 -10.21
N ILE A 98 -1.88 1.20 -11.30
CA ILE A 98 -0.56 1.07 -11.94
C ILE A 98 -0.10 2.40 -12.51
N LYS A 99 -1.00 3.17 -13.13
CA LYS A 99 -0.73 4.53 -13.63
C LYS A 99 -0.25 5.44 -12.50
N PHE A 100 -0.97 5.45 -11.38
CA PHE A 100 -0.57 6.22 -10.20
C PHE A 100 0.77 5.75 -9.62
N ALA A 101 0.96 4.43 -9.43
CA ALA A 101 2.19 3.86 -8.89
C ALA A 101 3.44 4.15 -9.76
N SER A 102 3.25 4.38 -11.05
CA SER A 102 4.33 4.67 -12.02
C SER A 102 4.49 6.17 -12.33
N SER A 103 3.66 7.02 -11.74
CA SER A 103 3.58 8.47 -12.00
C SER A 103 4.82 9.25 -11.53
N GLY A 104 4.98 10.48 -12.02
CA GLY A 104 6.05 11.38 -11.57
C GLY A 104 5.86 11.84 -10.12
N GLU A 105 4.61 12.04 -9.73
CA GLU A 105 4.15 12.39 -8.40
C GLU A 105 4.61 11.33 -7.40
N MET A 106 4.29 10.06 -7.65
CA MET A 106 4.69 8.95 -6.77
C MET A 106 6.22 8.79 -6.71
N LYS A 107 6.95 9.02 -7.82
CA LYS A 107 8.42 9.06 -7.78
C LYS A 107 8.93 10.16 -6.84
N SER A 108 8.32 11.35 -6.87
CA SER A 108 8.72 12.47 -6.01
C SER A 108 8.41 12.24 -4.52
N PHE A 109 7.43 11.39 -4.18
CA PHE A 109 7.07 11.10 -2.79
C PHE A 109 7.77 9.85 -2.22
N LYS A 110 8.51 9.12 -3.07
CA LYS A 110 9.18 7.86 -2.73
C LYS A 110 10.06 7.95 -1.49
N GLU A 111 10.87 9.01 -1.38
CA GLU A 111 11.80 9.17 -0.26
C GLU A 111 11.08 9.26 1.09
N LYS A 112 9.99 10.03 1.17
CA LYS A 112 9.18 10.16 2.40
C LYS A 112 8.51 8.83 2.75
N ARG A 113 8.01 8.09 1.75
CA ARG A 113 7.46 6.75 1.95
C ARG A 113 8.51 5.79 2.52
N GLU A 114 9.72 5.75 1.99
CA GLU A 114 10.80 4.89 2.46
C GLU A 114 11.33 5.28 3.85
N LYS A 115 11.30 6.58 4.18
CA LYS A 115 11.60 7.06 5.53
C LYS A 115 10.51 6.71 6.53
N GLY A 116 9.24 6.75 6.11
CA GLY A 116 8.08 6.55 6.96
C GLY A 116 7.70 5.09 7.21
N LEU A 117 7.80 4.21 6.20
CA LEU A 117 7.40 2.81 6.30
C LEU A 117 8.58 1.87 6.53
N GLU A 118 8.42 0.96 7.49
CA GLU A 118 9.23 -0.26 7.58
C GLU A 118 8.80 -1.25 6.48
N GLY A 119 7.50 -1.34 6.23
CA GLY A 119 6.91 -2.17 5.19
C GLY A 119 5.39 -2.23 5.32
N GLN A 120 4.75 -2.95 4.40
CA GLN A 120 3.33 -3.16 4.45
C GLN A 120 2.93 -4.52 3.85
N TYR A 121 1.70 -4.93 4.15
CA TYR A 121 0.96 -5.82 3.27
C TYR A 121 0.02 -4.98 2.42
N LEU A 122 -0.06 -5.29 1.14
CA LEU A 122 -0.96 -4.65 0.19
C LEU A 122 -1.79 -5.73 -0.49
N VAL A 123 -3.08 -5.77 -0.19
CA VAL A 123 -4.00 -6.76 -0.71
C VAL A 123 -5.02 -6.06 -1.59
N ALA A 124 -5.10 -6.45 -2.86
CA ALA A 124 -6.14 -5.99 -3.76
C ALA A 124 -7.41 -6.81 -3.50
N ILE A 125 -8.49 -6.14 -3.11
CA ILE A 125 -9.80 -6.75 -2.85
C ILE A 125 -10.87 -6.11 -3.74
N LYS A 126 -11.94 -6.86 -4.00
CA LYS A 126 -13.16 -6.37 -4.64
C LYS A 126 -14.28 -6.40 -3.60
N GLU A 127 -15.11 -5.39 -3.63
CA GLU A 127 -16.36 -5.35 -2.87
C GLU A 127 -17.36 -6.32 -3.51
N VAL A 128 -18.10 -7.06 -2.68
CA VAL A 128 -19.13 -8.01 -3.10
C VAL A 128 -20.33 -7.85 -2.19
N GLU A 129 -21.54 -8.04 -2.72
CA GLU A 129 -22.75 -8.17 -1.92
C GLU A 129 -22.76 -9.54 -1.21
N LEU A 130 -23.29 -9.58 0.01
CA LEU A 130 -23.38 -10.80 0.84
C LEU A 130 -24.75 -11.46 0.71
#